data_AF-A0A845UP57-F1
#
_entry.id   AF-A0A845UP57-F1
#
_cell.length_a   1.000
_cell.length_b   1.000
_cell.length_c   1.000
_cell.angle_alpha   90.00
_cell.angle_beta   90.00
_cell.angle_gamma   90.00
#
_symmetry.space_group_name_H-M   'P 1'
#
loop_
_entity.id
_entity.type
_entity.pdbx_description
1 polymer ?
#
loop_
_entity_poly.entity_id
_entity_poly.type
_entity_poly.pdbx_seq_one_letter_code
_entity_poly.pdbx_strand_id
1 'polypeptide(L)'
;MMIRWMVAALVVVSGAPVLAQSSVDSLPVHVGLDCGGAALAMVLEGDSGRLFYSGAEMPMARSRSASGVKFDSVDDPETYVWTKGDEATVRIAGAVLEACRVDRVSRVTGGPWQVALLDDEPLEGGPVELSFGADGALSGALGCGHLAGNWSAGDDGVVRMEVTAEGGESCAPEEAARRDSMIAALRAVTGVGFTSDGALELRAGDVARLVARP
;
A
#
# COMPACT_ATOMS: atom_id res chain seq x y z
N MET A 1 -70.86 -19.39 0.70
CA MET A 1 -69.81 -19.21 -0.33
C MET A 1 -68.69 -18.41 0.33
N MET A 2 -67.64 -19.08 0.83
CA MET A 2 -66.56 -18.46 1.62
C MET A 2 -65.31 -18.36 0.73
N ILE A 3 -64.87 -17.14 0.44
CA ILE A 3 -63.69 -16.86 -0.41
C ILE A 3 -62.44 -16.98 0.47
N ARG A 4 -61.62 -18.00 0.18
CA ARG A 4 -60.33 -18.25 0.84
C ARG A 4 -59.24 -17.44 0.11
N TRP A 5 -58.68 -16.43 0.76
CA TRP A 5 -57.54 -15.67 0.24
C TRP A 5 -56.25 -16.45 0.51
N MET A 6 -55.50 -16.78 -0.55
CA MET A 6 -54.13 -17.30 -0.44
C MET A 6 -53.16 -16.12 -0.43
N VAL A 7 -52.52 -15.87 0.70
CA VAL A 7 -51.40 -14.92 0.80
C VAL A 7 -50.13 -15.66 0.41
N ALA A 8 -49.54 -15.30 -0.73
CA ALA A 8 -48.22 -15.78 -1.13
C ALA A 8 -47.16 -15.04 -0.31
N ALA A 9 -46.39 -15.79 0.48
CA ALA A 9 -45.24 -15.25 1.20
C ALA A 9 -44.10 -14.99 0.19
N LEU A 10 -43.80 -13.72 -0.08
CA LEU A 10 -42.55 -13.33 -0.72
C LEU A 10 -41.40 -13.55 0.27
N VAL A 11 -40.52 -14.51 -0.03
CA VAL A 11 -39.23 -14.62 0.63
C VAL A 11 -38.29 -13.61 -0.04
N VAL A 12 -38.02 -12.50 0.65
CA VAL A 12 -36.95 -11.57 0.26
C VAL A 12 -35.65 -12.17 0.78
N VAL A 13 -34.84 -12.74 -0.11
CA VAL A 13 -33.45 -13.10 0.18
C VAL A 13 -32.66 -11.79 0.21
N SER A 14 -32.38 -11.28 1.40
CA SER A 14 -31.44 -10.19 1.60
C SER A 14 -30.01 -10.72 1.42
N GLY A 15 -29.51 -10.74 0.19
CA GLY A 15 -28.08 -10.86 -0.05
C GLY A 15 -27.42 -9.53 0.34
N ALA A 16 -26.64 -9.53 1.42
CA ALA A 16 -25.71 -8.42 1.67
C ALA A 16 -24.72 -8.35 0.49
N PRO A 17 -24.39 -7.16 -0.04
CA PRO A 17 -23.38 -7.06 -1.07
C PRO A 17 -22.03 -7.44 -0.47
N VAL A 18 -21.50 -8.60 -0.86
CA VAL A 18 -20.09 -8.94 -0.72
C VAL A 18 -19.39 -8.21 -1.87
N LEU A 19 -18.97 -6.97 -1.65
CA LEU A 19 -18.22 -6.20 -2.64
C LEU A 19 -17.01 -5.53 -1.96
N ALA A 20 -15.84 -5.69 -2.59
CA ALA A 20 -14.62 -4.87 -2.46
C ALA A 20 -13.49 -5.23 -1.46
N GLN A 21 -13.40 -6.45 -0.90
CA GLN A 21 -12.19 -6.83 -0.14
C GLN A 21 -11.05 -7.38 -1.01
N SER A 22 -11.33 -7.86 -2.23
CA SER A 22 -10.34 -8.59 -3.05
C SER A 22 -9.26 -7.74 -3.70
N SER A 23 -9.45 -6.43 -3.82
CA SER A 23 -8.56 -5.57 -4.62
C SER A 23 -7.47 -4.86 -3.81
N VAL A 24 -7.55 -4.85 -2.47
CA VAL A 24 -6.47 -4.31 -1.62
C VAL A 24 -5.33 -5.33 -1.51
N ASP A 25 -5.63 -6.63 -1.61
CA ASP A 25 -4.64 -7.70 -1.54
C ASP A 25 -3.74 -7.79 -2.78
N SER A 26 -4.14 -7.19 -3.90
CA SER A 26 -3.32 -7.09 -5.12
C SER A 26 -2.37 -5.91 -5.12
N LEU A 27 -2.48 -5.00 -4.15
CA LEU A 27 -1.59 -3.84 -4.05
C LEU A 27 -0.18 -4.24 -3.61
N PRO A 28 0.82 -3.41 -3.92
CA PRO A 28 2.18 -3.66 -3.48
C PRO A 28 2.28 -3.78 -1.96
N VAL A 29 3.12 -4.70 -1.51
CA VAL A 29 3.50 -4.89 -0.11
C VAL A 29 5.01 -4.77 0.01
N HIS A 30 5.49 -3.97 0.96
CA HIS A 30 6.90 -3.96 1.31
C HIS A 30 7.18 -4.87 2.51
N VAL A 31 8.24 -5.64 2.42
CA VAL A 31 8.72 -6.55 3.47
C VAL A 31 10.19 -6.21 3.74
N GLY A 32 10.47 -5.64 4.90
CA GLY A 32 11.82 -5.49 5.39
C GLY A 32 12.32 -6.79 6.02
N LEU A 33 13.61 -7.06 5.85
CA LEU A 33 14.31 -8.18 6.47
C LEU A 33 15.59 -7.68 7.12
N ASP A 34 15.86 -8.18 8.33
CA ASP A 34 17.14 -8.00 9.02
C ASP A 34 17.84 -9.36 9.14
N CYS A 35 19.01 -9.48 8.51
CA CYS A 35 19.86 -10.67 8.51
C CYS A 35 21.14 -10.40 9.31
N GLY A 36 21.01 -10.32 10.63
CA GLY A 36 22.15 -10.06 11.52
C GLY A 36 22.79 -8.68 11.33
N GLY A 37 21.99 -7.65 11.03
CA GLY A 37 22.44 -6.28 10.74
C GLY A 37 22.56 -5.94 9.26
N ALA A 38 22.47 -6.94 8.37
CA ALA A 38 22.30 -6.71 6.95
C ALA A 38 20.82 -6.46 6.63
N ALA A 39 20.50 -5.27 6.13
CA ALA A 39 19.14 -4.90 5.73
C ALA A 39 18.86 -5.34 4.29
N LEU A 40 17.72 -6.01 4.10
CA LEU A 40 17.15 -6.31 2.80
C LEU A 40 15.70 -5.84 2.77
N ALA A 41 15.18 -5.65 1.56
CA ALA A 41 13.75 -5.39 1.38
C ALA A 41 13.21 -6.17 0.18
N MET A 42 11.95 -6.55 0.26
CA MET A 42 11.18 -6.97 -0.90
C MET A 42 10.02 -6.01 -1.12
N VAL A 43 9.78 -5.64 -2.37
CA VAL A 43 8.53 -5.00 -2.80
C VAL A 43 7.80 -6.01 -3.68
N LEU A 44 6.66 -6.49 -3.20
CA LEU A 44 5.91 -7.61 -3.78
C LEU A 44 4.60 -7.11 -4.39
N GLU A 45 4.30 -7.56 -5.61
CA GLU A 45 3.06 -7.31 -6.35
C GLU A 45 2.51 -8.68 -6.78
N GLY A 46 1.61 -9.22 -5.94
CA GLY A 46 1.03 -10.56 -6.11
C GLY A 46 2.07 -11.69 -6.08
N ASP A 47 2.34 -12.25 -7.26
CA ASP A 47 3.29 -13.35 -7.50
C ASP A 47 4.62 -12.90 -8.09
N SER A 48 4.80 -11.59 -8.25
CA SER A 48 6.06 -10.97 -8.67
C SER A 48 6.58 -10.03 -7.59
N GLY A 49 7.83 -9.63 -7.72
CA GLY A 49 8.38 -8.60 -6.85
C GLY A 49 9.83 -8.31 -7.16
N ARG A 50 10.43 -7.52 -6.28
CA ARG A 50 11.84 -7.14 -6.35
C ARG A 50 12.49 -7.29 -5.01
N LEU A 51 13.70 -7.83 -5.02
CA LEU A 51 14.58 -7.92 -3.86
C LEU A 51 15.62 -6.80 -3.95
N PHE A 52 15.73 -6.04 -2.88
CA PHE A 52 16.72 -4.99 -2.71
C PHE A 52 17.75 -5.43 -1.68
N TYR A 53 19.01 -5.51 -2.10
CA TYR A 53 20.12 -5.84 -1.20
C TYR A 53 21.42 -5.19 -1.68
N SER A 54 22.11 -4.50 -0.79
CA SER A 54 23.40 -3.86 -1.08
C SER A 54 23.38 -2.94 -2.32
N GLY A 55 22.24 -2.27 -2.57
CA GLY A 55 22.04 -1.39 -3.73
C GLY A 55 21.67 -2.10 -5.03
N ALA A 56 21.66 -3.43 -5.06
CA ALA A 56 21.16 -4.20 -6.19
C ALA A 56 19.64 -4.39 -6.10
N GLU A 57 18.98 -4.33 -7.25
CA GLU A 57 17.57 -4.67 -7.45
C GLU A 57 17.51 -5.95 -8.29
N MET A 58 16.92 -7.01 -7.74
CA MET A 58 16.80 -8.30 -8.41
C MET A 58 15.32 -8.63 -8.61
N PRO A 59 14.88 -8.94 -9.84
CA PRO A 59 13.51 -9.38 -10.09
C PRO A 59 13.28 -10.74 -9.44
N MET A 60 12.12 -10.89 -8.81
CA MET A 60 11.72 -12.07 -8.06
C MET A 60 10.38 -12.60 -8.55
N ALA A 61 10.20 -13.91 -8.52
CA ALA A 61 8.95 -14.58 -8.83
C ALA A 61 8.58 -15.56 -7.72
N ARG A 62 7.28 -15.62 -7.38
CA ARG A 62 6.77 -16.56 -6.40
C ARG A 62 7.01 -17.98 -6.91
N SER A 63 7.56 -18.82 -6.04
CA SER A 63 7.73 -20.24 -6.31
C SER A 63 6.90 -21.09 -5.34
N ARG A 64 6.72 -22.35 -5.70
CA ARG A 64 5.99 -23.30 -4.86
C ARG A 64 6.78 -23.60 -3.59
N SER A 65 6.13 -23.43 -2.45
CA SER A 65 6.63 -23.80 -1.12
C SER A 65 5.65 -24.75 -0.44
N ALA A 66 6.15 -25.66 0.39
CA ALA A 66 5.30 -26.54 1.20
C ALA A 66 4.60 -25.80 2.34
N SER A 67 5.24 -24.75 2.86
CA SER A 67 4.67 -23.79 3.82
C SER A 67 5.39 -22.46 3.71
N GLY A 68 4.76 -21.38 4.16
CA GLY A 68 5.31 -20.03 4.02
C GLY A 68 5.30 -19.54 2.58
N VAL A 69 6.00 -18.44 2.33
CA VAL A 69 6.05 -17.77 1.03
C VAL A 69 7.47 -17.79 0.52
N LYS A 70 7.69 -18.34 -0.68
CA LYS A 70 9.01 -18.36 -1.33
C LYS A 70 8.98 -17.53 -2.59
N PHE A 71 10.01 -16.73 -2.77
CA PHE A 71 10.34 -16.04 -3.99
C PHE A 71 11.76 -16.43 -4.42
N ASP A 72 11.90 -16.89 -5.65
CA ASP A 72 13.20 -17.13 -6.28
C ASP A 72 13.52 -15.96 -7.20
N SER A 73 14.81 -15.62 -7.35
CA SER A 73 15.21 -14.63 -8.35
C SER A 73 14.95 -15.18 -9.75
N VAL A 74 14.47 -14.30 -10.63
CA VAL A 74 14.24 -14.63 -12.04
C VAL A 74 15.57 -14.86 -12.77
N ASP A 75 16.61 -14.11 -12.40
CA ASP A 75 17.89 -14.08 -13.13
C ASP A 75 18.97 -14.96 -12.49
N ASP A 76 18.83 -15.31 -11.20
CA ASP A 76 19.81 -16.12 -10.47
C ASP A 76 19.14 -17.25 -9.65
N PRO A 77 19.25 -18.53 -10.07
CA PRO A 77 18.67 -19.65 -9.33
C PRO A 77 19.33 -19.86 -7.96
N GLU A 78 20.50 -19.29 -7.73
CA GLU A 78 21.19 -19.33 -6.45
C GLU A 78 20.75 -18.21 -5.48
N THR A 79 19.77 -17.39 -5.87
CA THR A 79 19.19 -16.32 -5.04
C THR A 79 17.71 -16.61 -4.74
N TYR A 80 17.34 -16.63 -3.46
CA TYR A 80 15.95 -16.75 -3.02
C TYR A 80 15.69 -16.12 -1.65
N VAL A 81 14.43 -15.78 -1.40
CA VAL A 81 13.90 -15.44 -0.08
C VAL A 81 12.73 -16.36 0.23
N TRP A 82 12.77 -17.00 1.40
CA TRP A 82 11.66 -17.79 1.93
C TRP A 82 11.29 -17.28 3.31
N THR A 83 10.02 -16.97 3.53
CA THR A 83 9.51 -16.49 4.81
C THR A 83 8.43 -17.42 5.36
N LYS A 84 8.40 -17.58 6.68
CA LYS A 84 7.35 -18.31 7.39
C LYS A 84 7.07 -17.63 8.72
N GLY A 85 5.98 -16.86 8.79
CA GLY A 85 5.77 -15.96 9.92
C GLY A 85 6.80 -14.83 9.87
N ASP A 86 7.53 -14.64 10.96
CA ASP A 86 8.64 -13.70 11.08
C ASP A 86 10.02 -14.33 10.77
N GLU A 87 10.12 -15.66 10.67
CA GLU A 87 11.35 -16.33 10.27
C GLU A 87 11.61 -16.17 8.77
N ALA A 88 12.87 -15.94 8.39
CA ALA A 88 13.29 -15.87 7.01
C ALA A 88 14.53 -16.71 6.74
N THR A 89 14.60 -17.33 5.56
CA THR A 89 15.81 -17.90 4.98
C THR A 89 16.11 -17.14 3.71
N VAL A 90 17.29 -16.54 3.66
CA VAL A 90 17.72 -15.76 2.50
C VAL A 90 19.01 -16.37 1.96
N ARG A 91 19.05 -16.60 0.66
CA ARG A 91 20.27 -16.96 -0.08
C ARG A 91 20.49 -15.92 -1.18
N ILE A 92 21.71 -15.39 -1.28
CA ILE A 92 22.12 -14.44 -2.31
C ILE A 92 23.35 -15.00 -3.02
N ALA A 93 23.27 -15.22 -4.33
CA ALA A 93 24.36 -15.74 -5.16
C ALA A 93 25.05 -16.97 -4.55
N GLY A 94 24.27 -17.89 -3.97
CA GLY A 94 24.74 -19.13 -3.35
C GLY A 94 25.15 -19.00 -1.88
N ALA A 95 25.31 -17.79 -1.35
CA ALA A 95 25.61 -17.55 0.06
C ALA A 95 24.34 -17.45 0.89
N VAL A 96 24.23 -18.26 1.94
CA VAL A 96 23.13 -18.17 2.92
C VAL A 96 23.43 -17.04 3.90
N LEU A 97 22.47 -16.14 4.10
CA LEU A 97 22.56 -15.11 5.12
C LEU A 97 22.04 -15.66 6.46
N GLU A 98 22.77 -15.37 7.53
CA GLU A 98 22.48 -15.87 8.87
C GLU A 98 21.49 -14.94 9.61
N ALA A 99 20.74 -15.52 10.55
CA ALA A 99 19.86 -14.80 11.48
C ALA A 99 18.82 -13.87 10.79
N CYS A 100 18.33 -14.26 9.61
CA CYS A 100 17.31 -13.51 8.88
C CYS A 100 15.94 -13.61 9.54
N ARG A 101 15.30 -12.46 9.72
CA ARG A 101 13.90 -12.34 10.14
C ARG A 101 13.21 -11.20 9.41
N VAL A 102 11.89 -11.29 9.29
CA VAL A 102 11.04 -10.17 8.90
C VAL A 102 11.06 -9.14 10.02
N ASP A 103 11.51 -7.93 9.71
CA ASP A 103 11.55 -6.83 10.68
C ASP A 103 10.36 -5.88 10.54
N ARG A 104 9.80 -5.76 9.32
CA ARG A 104 8.72 -4.86 8.98
C ARG A 104 7.90 -5.40 7.82
N VAL A 105 6.59 -5.18 7.88
CA VAL A 105 5.70 -5.33 6.72
C VAL A 105 4.89 -4.05 6.56
N SER A 106 5.07 -3.36 5.45
CA SER A 106 4.38 -2.12 5.11
C SER A 106 3.31 -2.39 4.05
N ARG A 107 2.10 -1.86 4.29
CA ARG A 107 0.94 -1.90 3.38
C ARG A 107 0.34 -0.51 3.33
N VAL A 108 -0.31 -0.12 2.24
CA VAL A 108 -0.97 1.20 2.15
C VAL A 108 -1.93 1.46 3.34
N THR A 109 -2.58 0.41 3.83
CA THR A 109 -3.49 0.45 4.99
C THR A 109 -2.80 0.36 6.35
N GLY A 110 -1.47 0.24 6.39
CA GLY A 110 -0.67 0.11 7.61
C GLY A 110 -0.25 1.43 8.26
N GLY A 111 -0.83 2.56 7.81
CA GLY A 111 -0.54 3.90 8.31
C GLY A 111 -1.01 4.14 9.76
N PRO A 112 -0.91 5.38 10.26
CA PRO A 112 -0.80 6.62 9.49
C PRO A 112 0.50 6.81 8.72
N TRP A 113 0.45 7.56 7.62
CA TRP A 113 1.57 7.86 6.73
C TRP A 113 1.90 9.35 6.77
N GLN A 114 3.08 9.71 7.26
CA GLN A 114 3.57 11.08 7.25
C GLN A 114 4.16 11.43 5.88
N VAL A 115 3.54 12.36 5.16
CA VAL A 115 4.03 12.77 3.85
C VAL A 115 5.36 13.53 4.01
N ALA A 116 6.38 13.09 3.29
CA ALA A 116 7.71 13.67 3.31
C ALA A 116 7.99 14.48 2.04
N LEU A 117 7.56 13.97 0.88
CA LEU A 117 7.75 14.60 -0.43
C LEU A 117 6.41 14.81 -1.15
N LEU A 118 6.30 15.94 -1.84
CA LEU A 118 5.27 16.23 -2.84
C LEU A 118 5.96 16.65 -4.13
N ASP A 119 5.79 15.88 -5.20
CA ASP A 119 6.44 16.08 -6.49
C ASP A 119 7.97 16.22 -6.38
N ASP A 120 8.57 15.28 -5.65
CA ASP A 120 10.01 15.21 -5.32
C ASP A 120 10.56 16.37 -4.45
N GLU A 121 9.72 17.31 -4.04
CA GLU A 121 10.10 18.41 -3.15
C GLU A 121 9.73 18.10 -1.69
N PRO A 122 10.65 18.32 -0.73
CA PRO A 122 10.35 18.22 0.69
C PRO A 122 9.21 19.15 1.11
N LEU A 123 8.31 18.63 1.96
CA LEU A 123 7.30 19.47 2.58
C LEU A 123 7.92 20.32 3.69
N GLU A 124 7.90 21.64 3.49
CA GLU A 124 8.23 22.62 4.52
C GLU A 124 7.02 22.89 5.44
N GLY A 125 7.18 22.94 6.76
CA GLY A 125 6.11 23.29 7.71
C GLY A 125 5.59 22.12 8.56
N GLY A 126 4.31 22.18 8.94
CA GLY A 126 3.69 21.21 9.85
C GLY A 126 3.52 19.80 9.26
N PRO A 127 3.40 18.76 10.10
CA PRO A 127 3.27 17.39 9.63
C PRO A 127 1.98 17.21 8.83
N VAL A 128 2.11 16.59 7.66
CA VAL A 128 0.99 16.13 6.84
C VAL A 128 0.88 14.62 7.03
N GLU A 129 -0.31 14.13 7.36
CA GLU A 129 -0.54 12.72 7.65
C GLU A 129 -1.72 12.20 6.85
N LEU A 130 -1.60 10.99 6.28
CA LEU A 130 -2.63 10.31 5.51
C LEU A 130 -2.92 8.93 6.11
N SER A 131 -4.19 8.55 6.16
CA SER A 131 -4.64 7.23 6.60
C SER A 131 -5.57 6.61 5.56
N PHE A 132 -5.26 5.38 5.18
CA PHE A 132 -6.03 4.58 4.22
C PHE A 132 -6.68 3.42 4.97
N GLY A 133 -7.99 3.52 5.21
CA GLY A 133 -8.76 2.46 5.85
C GLY A 133 -8.98 1.27 4.90
N ALA A 134 -8.93 0.05 5.43
CA ALA A 134 -9.25 -1.15 4.67
C ALA A 134 -10.73 -1.22 4.23
N ASP A 135 -11.58 -0.37 4.80
CA ASP A 135 -12.97 -0.12 4.43
C ASP A 135 -13.13 0.88 3.27
N GLY A 136 -12.03 1.37 2.70
CA GLY A 136 -12.02 2.36 1.62
C GLY A 136 -12.14 3.80 2.11
N ALA A 137 -12.09 4.07 3.42
CA ALA A 137 -12.03 5.43 3.93
C ALA A 137 -10.62 6.03 3.73
N LEU A 138 -10.56 7.29 3.30
CA LEU A 138 -9.33 8.08 3.23
C LEU A 138 -9.49 9.31 4.10
N SER A 139 -8.57 9.51 5.04
CA SER A 139 -8.54 10.68 5.92
C SER A 139 -7.12 11.22 6.05
N GLY A 140 -6.99 12.46 6.47
CA GLY A 140 -5.67 13.03 6.72
C GLY A 140 -5.66 14.44 7.27
N ALA A 141 -4.55 14.80 7.91
CA ALA A 141 -4.24 16.16 8.33
C ALA A 141 -3.34 16.81 7.27
N LEU A 142 -3.70 17.99 6.77
CA LEU A 142 -2.98 18.68 5.69
C LEU A 142 -2.11 19.84 6.20
N GLY A 143 -1.70 19.80 7.47
CA GLY A 143 -1.06 20.90 8.17
C GLY A 143 -2.07 22.00 8.54
N CYS A 144 -2.70 22.62 7.55
CA CYS A 144 -3.78 23.58 7.72
C CYS A 144 -5.11 23.04 7.16
N GLY A 145 -5.97 22.58 8.08
CA GLY A 145 -7.20 21.85 7.75
C GLY A 145 -6.96 20.33 7.60
N HIS A 146 -7.99 19.64 7.16
CA HIS A 146 -7.99 18.18 7.03
C HIS A 146 -8.61 17.75 5.71
N LEU A 147 -8.39 16.49 5.33
CA LEU A 147 -9.10 15.84 4.24
C LEU A 147 -9.94 14.69 4.75
N ALA A 148 -11.05 14.48 4.07
CA ALA A 148 -11.88 13.29 4.18
C ALA A 148 -12.28 12.84 2.78
N GLY A 149 -12.46 11.53 2.61
CA GLY A 149 -12.76 10.97 1.32
C GLY A 149 -12.78 9.47 1.30
N ASN A 150 -12.71 8.94 0.10
CA ASN A 150 -12.75 7.52 -0.18
C ASN A 150 -11.61 7.16 -1.13
N TRP A 151 -11.11 5.95 -1.00
CA TRP A 151 -10.16 5.36 -1.93
C TRP A 151 -10.58 3.94 -2.27
N SER A 152 -10.16 3.48 -3.45
CA SER A 152 -10.36 2.11 -3.90
C SER A 152 -9.20 1.68 -4.77
N ALA A 153 -8.91 0.39 -4.76
CA ALA A 153 -8.06 -0.26 -5.74
C ALA A 153 -8.94 -1.13 -6.65
N GLY A 154 -8.65 -1.14 -7.95
CA GLY A 154 -9.17 -2.14 -8.88
C GLY A 154 -8.34 -3.41 -8.85
N ASP A 155 -8.88 -4.50 -9.39
CA ASP A 155 -8.15 -5.76 -9.54
C ASP A 155 -6.94 -5.64 -10.50
N ASP A 156 -6.94 -4.59 -11.33
CA ASP A 156 -5.86 -4.17 -12.22
C ASP A 156 -4.76 -3.35 -11.51
N GLY A 157 -4.87 -3.16 -10.19
CA GLY A 157 -3.95 -2.34 -9.40
C GLY A 157 -4.18 -0.83 -9.55
N VAL A 158 -5.19 -0.41 -10.35
CA VAL A 158 -5.50 1.01 -10.53
C VAL A 158 -6.18 1.54 -9.29
N VAL A 159 -5.55 2.53 -8.67
CA VAL A 159 -6.09 3.23 -7.50
C VAL A 159 -6.94 4.42 -7.94
N ARG A 160 -8.04 4.65 -7.24
CA ARG A 160 -8.90 5.84 -7.40
C ARG A 160 -9.13 6.47 -6.05
N MET A 161 -9.04 7.79 -5.99
CA MET A 161 -9.23 8.57 -4.77
C MET A 161 -10.19 9.71 -5.03
N GLU A 162 -11.16 9.86 -4.13
CA GLU A 162 -12.09 10.97 -4.09
C GLU A 162 -11.93 11.65 -2.74
N VAL A 163 -11.34 12.85 -2.74
CA VAL A 163 -11.04 13.58 -1.51
C VAL A 163 -11.64 14.97 -1.54
N THR A 164 -12.06 15.43 -0.37
CA THR A 164 -12.50 16.80 -0.10
C THR A 164 -11.67 17.34 1.05
N ALA A 165 -11.26 18.60 0.95
CA ALA A 165 -10.65 19.29 2.07
C ALA A 165 -11.69 20.09 2.84
N GLU A 166 -11.53 20.10 4.14
CA GLU A 166 -12.39 20.75 5.10
C GLU A 166 -11.55 21.64 6.02
N GLY A 167 -12.15 22.74 6.46
CA GLY A 167 -11.47 23.77 7.23
C GLY A 167 -10.42 24.55 6.41
N GLY A 168 -9.50 25.19 7.12
CA GLY A 168 -8.40 25.96 6.52
C GLY A 168 -8.81 27.36 6.04
N GLU A 169 -9.93 27.90 6.51
CA GLU A 169 -10.40 29.25 6.21
C GLU A 169 -9.43 30.34 6.70
N SER A 170 -8.55 29.99 7.64
CA SER A 170 -7.54 30.89 8.23
C SER A 170 -6.10 30.57 7.81
N CYS A 171 -5.89 29.72 6.81
CA CYS A 171 -4.53 29.37 6.36
C CYS A 171 -3.80 30.58 5.77
N ALA A 172 -2.48 30.62 5.94
CA ALA A 172 -1.65 31.50 5.12
C ALA A 172 -1.77 31.10 3.63
N PRO A 173 -1.63 32.05 2.67
CA PRO A 173 -1.79 31.74 1.25
C PRO A 173 -0.88 30.61 0.74
N GLU A 174 0.34 30.51 1.27
CA GLU A 174 1.30 29.45 0.95
C GLU A 174 0.88 28.05 1.47
N GLU A 175 0.25 28.00 2.65
CA GLU A 175 -0.30 26.75 3.21
C GLU A 175 -1.52 26.31 2.42
N ALA A 176 -2.41 27.25 2.05
CA ALA A 176 -3.57 26.97 1.22
C ALA A 176 -3.16 26.45 -0.18
N ALA A 177 -2.19 27.11 -0.84
CA ALA A 177 -1.69 26.68 -2.15
C ALA A 177 -1.09 25.27 -2.10
N ARG A 178 -0.30 24.97 -1.06
CA ARG A 178 0.27 23.63 -0.86
C ARG A 178 -0.79 22.58 -0.58
N ARG A 179 -1.80 22.91 0.22
CA ARG A 179 -2.98 22.04 0.46
C ARG A 179 -3.70 21.72 -0.86
N ASP A 180 -3.90 22.72 -1.71
CA ASP A 180 -4.57 22.52 -3.00
C ASP A 180 -3.73 21.65 -3.94
N SER A 181 -2.40 21.84 -3.97
CA SER A 181 -1.48 20.96 -4.71
C SER A 181 -1.50 19.53 -4.20
N MET A 182 -1.56 19.33 -2.88
CA MET A 182 -1.69 18.01 -2.24
C MET A 182 -2.98 17.30 -2.67
N ILE A 183 -4.12 17.99 -2.61
CA ILE A 183 -5.43 17.46 -3.05
C ILE A 183 -5.40 17.10 -4.53
N ALA A 184 -4.82 17.97 -5.37
CA ALA A 184 -4.68 17.71 -6.80
C ALA A 184 -3.80 16.48 -7.07
N ALA A 185 -2.68 16.34 -6.34
CA ALA A 185 -1.80 15.19 -6.44
C ALA A 185 -2.52 13.89 -6.05
N LEU A 186 -3.24 13.87 -4.92
CA LEU A 186 -4.02 12.72 -4.47
C LEU A 186 -5.08 12.28 -5.48
N ARG A 187 -5.80 13.23 -6.09
CA ARG A 187 -6.80 12.94 -7.13
C ARG A 187 -6.19 12.42 -8.44
N ALA A 188 -4.91 12.68 -8.68
CA ALA A 188 -4.18 12.18 -9.84
C ALA A 188 -3.55 10.80 -9.60
N VAL A 189 -3.58 10.27 -8.37
CA VAL A 189 -3.02 8.97 -8.05
C VAL A 189 -3.77 7.87 -8.79
N THR A 190 -3.02 7.05 -9.51
CA THR A 190 -3.51 5.86 -10.21
C THR A 190 -2.85 4.58 -9.70
N GLY A 191 -1.84 4.67 -8.84
CA GLY A 191 -1.14 3.51 -8.31
C GLY A 191 -0.46 3.77 -6.97
N VAL A 192 -0.16 2.70 -6.27
CA VAL A 192 0.62 2.70 -5.03
C VAL A 192 1.96 2.01 -5.32
N GLY A 193 3.00 2.35 -4.57
CA GLY A 193 4.30 1.70 -4.59
C GLY A 193 4.96 1.77 -3.21
N PHE A 194 6.12 1.14 -3.09
CA PHE A 194 6.97 1.29 -1.92
C PHE A 194 8.42 1.44 -2.36
N THR A 195 9.13 2.34 -1.70
CA THR A 195 10.59 2.40 -1.77
C THR A 195 11.21 1.20 -1.05
N SER A 196 12.51 0.95 -1.27
CA SER A 196 13.24 -0.12 -0.58
C SER A 196 13.31 0.08 0.94
N ASP A 197 13.25 1.32 1.44
CA ASP A 197 13.21 1.62 2.88
C ASP A 197 11.79 1.60 3.48
N GLY A 198 10.79 1.25 2.67
CA GLY A 198 9.41 1.03 3.13
C GLY A 198 8.57 2.31 3.23
N ALA A 199 8.99 3.40 2.57
CA ALA A 199 8.16 4.57 2.38
C ALA A 199 7.07 4.26 1.34
N LEU A 200 5.85 4.69 1.61
CA LEU A 200 4.72 4.60 0.70
C LEU A 200 4.89 5.61 -0.44
N GLU A 201 4.78 5.14 -1.68
CA GLU A 201 4.72 5.99 -2.87
C GLU A 201 3.30 6.02 -3.40
N LEU A 202 2.76 7.23 -3.62
CA LEU A 202 1.51 7.44 -4.33
C LEU A 202 1.83 7.96 -5.73
N ARG A 203 1.45 7.21 -6.76
CA ARG A 203 1.94 7.38 -8.13
C ARG A 203 0.84 7.81 -9.09
N ALA A 204 1.17 8.70 -10.03
CA ALA A 204 0.38 8.99 -11.22
C ALA A 204 1.13 8.44 -12.44
N GLY A 205 0.66 7.29 -12.95
CA GLY A 205 1.48 6.46 -13.85
C GLY A 205 2.77 5.99 -13.18
N ASP A 206 3.91 6.21 -13.83
CA ASP A 206 5.23 5.83 -13.32
C ASP A 206 5.87 6.89 -12.40
N VAL A 207 5.23 8.04 -12.22
CA VAL A 207 5.78 9.16 -11.44
C VAL A 207 5.23 9.11 -10.01
N ALA A 208 6.12 9.04 -9.02
CA ALA A 208 5.76 9.25 -7.63
C ALA A 208 5.36 10.72 -7.42
N ARG A 209 4.12 10.95 -7.01
CA ARG A 209 3.58 12.28 -6.70
C ARG A 209 3.74 12.59 -5.22
N LEU A 210 3.61 11.56 -4.37
CA LEU A 210 3.86 11.69 -2.94
C LEU A 210 4.72 10.53 -2.45
N VAL A 211 5.61 10.84 -1.51
CA VAL A 211 6.34 9.84 -0.73
C VAL A 211 6.05 10.08 0.74
N ALA A 212 5.59 9.04 1.43
CA ALA A 212 5.21 9.12 2.83
C ALA A 212 5.89 8.05 3.68
N ARG A 213 6.29 8.42 4.89
CA ARG A 213 6.95 7.54 5.86
C ARG A 213 5.91 6.98 6.85
N PRO A 214 6.08 5.74 7.32
CA PRO A 214 5.25 5.20 8.39
C PRO A 214 5.58 5.82 9.75
#